data_AF-A0AAU1T4T1-F1
#
_entry.id   AF-A0AAU1T4T1-F1
#
_cell.length_a   1.000
_cell.length_b   1.000
_cell.length_c   1.000
_cell.angle_alpha   90.00
_cell.angle_beta   90.00
_cell.angle_gamma   90.00
#
_symmetry.space_group_name_H-M   'P 1'
#
loop_
_entity.id
_entity.type
_entity.pdbx_description
1 polymer ?
#
loop_
_entity_poly.entity_id
_entity_poly.type
_entity_poly.pdbx_seq_one_letter_code
_entity_poly.pdbx_strand_id
1 'polypeptide(L)'
;METTAYDKDGQTPAASPWAAVGVSSFDERLYQAFLNQPDAGMTGWALLTGSSPARVREVCDRLLALGLLQPPDSMGGIRAVDPRVAIRGLIRRRETESELLAATAEEMASAFEAGLLREEPSRLVEVASGEGAIAARLEEMYARAEYEVCLFDTPPYLGRVSDVDLEVR
;
A
#
# COMPACT_ATOMS: atom_id res chain seq x y z
N MET A 1 -12.80 -31.97 35.06
CA MET A 1 -12.42 -30.72 35.76
C MET A 1 -11.23 -30.13 35.02
N GLU A 2 -11.54 -29.10 34.24
CA GLU A 2 -10.60 -28.22 33.51
C GLU A 2 -9.57 -27.62 34.47
N THR A 3 -8.33 -27.37 34.06
CA THR A 3 -7.99 -26.17 33.29
C THR A 3 -6.66 -26.39 32.59
N THR A 4 -6.66 -26.28 31.27
CA THR A 4 -5.43 -26.20 30.48
C THR A 4 -4.78 -24.86 30.81
N ALA A 5 -3.58 -24.90 31.37
CA ALA A 5 -2.74 -23.72 31.54
C ALA A 5 -2.37 -23.24 30.13
N TYR A 6 -2.95 -22.12 29.73
CA TYR A 6 -2.62 -21.47 28.47
C TYR A 6 -1.25 -20.82 28.64
N ASP A 7 -0.25 -21.49 28.09
CA ASP A 7 1.10 -20.96 27.89
C ASP A 7 1.02 -19.71 27.00
N LYS A 8 1.40 -18.56 27.55
CA LYS A 8 1.34 -17.24 26.88
C LYS A 8 2.72 -16.72 26.46
N ASP A 9 3.74 -17.56 26.43
CA ASP A 9 5.11 -17.13 26.13
C ASP A 9 5.54 -17.49 24.70
N GLY A 10 4.65 -17.22 23.74
CA GLY A 10 4.87 -17.46 22.31
C GLY A 10 4.75 -16.21 21.43
N GLN A 11 4.80 -15.00 21.98
CA GLN A 11 4.77 -13.78 21.18
C GLN A 11 6.22 -13.39 20.82
N THR A 12 6.67 -13.77 19.62
CA THR A 12 7.65 -13.01 18.84
C THR A 12 7.36 -11.52 19.07
N PRO A 13 8.32 -10.61 19.32
CA PRO A 13 8.00 -9.20 19.45
C PRO A 13 7.45 -8.73 18.10
N ALA A 14 6.13 -8.84 17.95
CA ALA A 14 5.39 -8.22 16.87
C ALA A 14 5.81 -6.76 16.95
N ALA A 15 6.28 -6.22 15.83
CA ALA A 15 6.45 -4.78 15.70
C ALA A 15 5.23 -4.13 16.37
N SER A 16 5.46 -3.27 17.37
CA SER A 16 4.37 -2.69 18.17
C SER A 16 3.25 -2.27 17.22
N PRO A 17 1.96 -2.58 17.50
CA PRO A 17 0.87 -2.24 16.59
C PRO A 17 0.86 -0.74 16.24
N TRP A 18 1.44 0.09 17.10
CA TRP A 18 1.69 1.52 16.87
C TRP A 18 2.73 1.81 15.78
N ALA A 19 3.76 0.98 15.65
CA ALA A 19 4.77 1.11 14.60
C ALA A 19 4.17 0.92 13.19
N ALA A 20 3.15 0.06 13.06
CA ALA A 20 2.45 -0.13 11.79
C ALA A 20 1.72 1.15 11.32
N VAL A 21 1.35 2.01 12.25
CA VAL A 21 0.70 3.31 11.99
C VAL A 21 1.64 4.50 12.18
N GLY A 22 2.96 4.27 12.18
CA GLY A 22 3.97 5.34 12.21
C GLY A 22 4.19 5.98 13.58
N VAL A 23 3.75 5.35 14.67
CA VAL A 23 3.91 5.85 16.03
C VAL A 23 5.06 5.10 16.73
N SER A 24 6.04 5.86 17.22
CA SER A 24 7.18 5.30 17.95
C SER A 24 6.76 4.77 19.32
N SER A 25 7.51 3.81 19.89
CA SER A 25 7.24 3.32 21.25
C SER A 25 7.35 4.43 22.33
N PHE A 26 8.12 5.49 22.07
CA PHE A 26 8.20 6.62 22.99
C PHE A 26 6.96 7.52 22.86
N ASP A 27 6.49 7.74 21.64
CA ASP A 27 5.30 8.53 21.33
C ASP A 27 4.05 7.84 21.92
N GLU A 28 3.96 6.51 21.82
CA GLU A 28 2.95 5.68 22.48
C GLU A 28 2.95 5.88 24.01
N ARG A 29 4.11 5.77 24.66
CA ARG A 29 4.21 5.94 26.12
C ARG A 29 3.79 7.34 26.57
N LEU A 30 4.15 8.37 25.81
CA LEU A 30 3.74 9.73 26.14
C LEU A 30 2.22 9.90 25.97
N TYR A 31 1.64 9.37 24.89
CA TYR A 31 0.18 9.38 24.70
C TYR A 31 -0.56 8.65 25.82
N GLN A 32 -0.06 7.49 26.26
CA GLN A 32 -0.60 6.77 27.43
C GLN A 32 -0.48 7.61 28.72
N ALA A 33 0.62 8.35 28.92
CA ALA A 33 0.76 9.24 30.06
C ALA A 33 -0.28 10.38 30.05
N PHE A 34 -0.60 10.94 28.88
CA PHE A 34 -1.69 11.92 28.72
C PHE A 34 -3.07 11.33 29.04
N LEU A 35 -3.34 10.08 28.64
CA LEU A 35 -4.61 9.40 28.94
C LEU A 35 -4.78 9.11 30.44
N ASN A 36 -3.69 8.77 31.12
CA ASN A 36 -3.72 8.42 32.55
C ASN A 36 -3.68 9.65 33.46
N GLN A 37 -2.92 10.69 33.09
CA GLN A 37 -2.73 11.91 33.88
C GLN A 37 -2.78 13.16 32.99
N PRO A 38 -3.99 13.61 32.61
CA PRO A 38 -4.16 14.74 31.70
C PRO A 38 -3.71 16.08 32.30
N ASP A 39 -3.64 16.19 33.63
CA ASP A 39 -3.29 17.44 34.33
C ASP A 39 -1.83 17.48 34.82
N ALA A 40 -1.00 16.48 34.49
CA ALA A 40 0.40 16.41 34.98
C ALA A 40 1.29 17.54 34.41
N GLY A 41 0.91 18.11 33.26
CA GLY A 41 1.66 19.17 32.58
C GLY A 41 3.04 18.70 32.07
N MET A 42 3.76 19.59 31.38
CA MET A 42 5.00 19.24 30.67
C MET A 42 6.09 18.64 31.57
N THR A 43 6.25 19.18 32.77
CA THR A 43 7.24 18.67 33.74
C THR A 43 6.81 17.32 34.32
N GLY A 44 5.51 17.12 34.57
CA GLY A 44 4.98 15.85 35.07
C GLY A 44 5.09 14.74 34.03
N TRP A 45 4.71 15.01 32.77
CA TRP A 45 4.87 14.04 31.69
C TRP A 45 6.34 13.70 31.41
N ALA A 46 7.25 14.67 31.52
CA ALA A 46 8.68 14.44 31.45
C ALA A 46 9.17 13.47 32.53
N LEU A 47 8.73 13.66 33.78
CA LEU A 47 9.04 12.75 34.89
C LEU A 47 8.46 11.35 34.67
N LEU A 48 7.19 11.25 34.28
CA LEU A 48 6.49 9.98 34.04
C LEU A 48 7.10 9.16 32.90
N THR A 49 7.65 9.84 31.88
CA THR A 49 8.27 9.18 30.72
C THR A 49 9.79 9.04 30.85
N GLY A 50 10.39 9.51 31.96
CA GLY A 50 11.83 9.48 32.18
C GLY A 50 12.61 10.28 31.12
N SER A 51 12.07 11.41 30.66
CA SER A 51 12.63 12.23 29.58
C SER A 51 12.73 13.70 29.93
N SER A 52 13.41 14.48 29.09
CA SER A 52 13.50 15.94 29.27
C SER A 52 12.22 16.64 28.81
N PRO A 53 11.83 17.78 29.42
CA PRO A 53 10.68 18.57 28.95
C PRO A 53 10.80 19.05 27.50
N ALA A 54 12.02 19.26 27.01
CA ALA A 54 12.28 19.62 25.61
C ALA A 54 11.87 18.48 24.66
N ARG A 55 12.30 17.25 24.96
CA ARG A 55 11.93 16.06 24.19
C ARG A 55 10.41 15.83 24.22
N VAL A 56 9.78 15.97 25.38
CA VAL A 56 8.32 15.84 25.50
C VAL A 56 7.59 16.84 24.59
N ARG A 57 8.07 18.09 24.48
CA ARG A 57 7.48 19.09 23.59
C ARG A 57 7.55 18.69 22.12
N GLU A 58 8.72 18.27 21.65
CA GLU A 58 8.88 17.79 20.28
C GLU A 58 7.96 16.60 19.97
N VAL A 59 7.74 15.73 20.96
CA VAL A 59 6.85 14.58 20.80
C VAL A 59 5.39 15.02 20.82
N CYS A 60 5.02 16.00 21.66
CA CYS A 60 3.68 16.60 21.63
C CYS A 60 3.38 17.20 20.25
N ASP A 61 4.32 17.90 19.63
CA ASP A 61 4.14 18.47 18.29
C ASP A 61 3.90 17.36 17.24
N ARG A 62 4.63 16.25 17.33
CA ARG A 62 4.37 15.08 16.47
C ARG A 62 3.01 14.44 16.74
N LEU A 63 2.65 14.25 18.01
CA LEU A 63 1.37 13.66 18.39
C LEU A 63 0.18 14.54 17.99
N LEU A 64 0.34 15.87 17.99
CA LEU A 64 -0.62 16.83 17.43
C LEU A 64 -0.75 16.65 15.91
N ALA A 65 0.37 16.57 15.19
CA ALA A 65 0.38 16.34 13.73
C ALA A 65 -0.22 14.98 13.33
N LEU A 66 -0.13 13.99 14.23
CA LEU A 66 -0.73 12.66 14.07
C LEU A 66 -2.21 12.61 14.49
N GLY A 67 -2.75 13.68 15.08
CA GLY A 67 -4.13 13.71 15.57
C GLY A 67 -4.37 12.85 16.81
N LEU A 68 -3.32 12.49 17.54
CA LEU A 68 -3.39 11.80 18.83
C LEU A 68 -3.61 12.78 19.98
N LEU A 69 -3.13 14.02 19.83
CA LEU A 69 -3.41 15.13 20.73
C LEU A 69 -4.24 16.19 20.00
N GLN A 70 -4.97 16.99 20.77
CA GLN A 70 -5.65 18.19 20.32
C GLN A 70 -4.89 19.42 20.81
N PRO A 71 -4.77 20.47 19.96
CA PRO A 71 -4.18 21.72 20.38
C PRO A 71 -4.97 22.34 21.53
N PRO A 72 -4.33 23.19 22.34
CA PRO A 72 -5.03 23.91 23.40
C PRO A 72 -6.21 24.70 22.83
N ASP A 73 -7.35 24.65 23.52
CA ASP A 73 -8.49 25.52 23.22
C ASP A 73 -8.34 26.86 23.96
N SER A 74 -9.25 27.80 23.72
CA SER A 74 -9.19 29.16 24.28
C SER A 74 -9.18 29.22 25.82
N MET A 75 -9.43 28.10 26.51
CA MET A 75 -9.53 28.00 27.97
C MET A 75 -8.67 26.87 28.56
N GLY A 76 -7.93 26.10 27.77
CA GLY A 76 -7.32 24.85 28.23
C GLY A 76 -6.09 24.39 27.45
N GLY A 77 -5.25 23.59 28.11
CA GLY A 77 -4.01 23.03 27.56
C GLY A 77 -4.23 21.92 26.52
N ILE A 78 -3.13 21.34 26.05
CA ILE A 78 -3.13 20.18 25.13
C ILE A 78 -3.90 19.02 25.76
N ARG A 79 -4.76 18.34 24.98
CA ARG A 79 -5.55 17.20 25.45
C ARG A 79 -5.37 15.96 24.57
N ALA A 80 -5.52 14.76 25.15
CA ALA A 80 -5.56 13.53 24.37
C ALA A 80 -6.89 13.41 23.60
N VAL A 81 -6.80 12.95 22.36
CA VAL A 81 -7.97 12.48 21.59
C VAL A 81 -8.36 11.10 22.09
N ASP A 82 -9.66 10.76 22.03
CA ASP A 82 -10.14 9.39 22.30
C ASP A 82 -9.39 8.36 21.42
N PRO A 83 -8.79 7.30 22.00
CA PRO A 83 -7.98 6.34 21.25
C PRO A 83 -8.73 5.67 20.10
N ARG A 84 -10.05 5.42 20.26
CA ARG A 84 -10.85 4.79 19.20
C ARG A 84 -10.95 5.71 18.00
N VAL A 85 -11.06 7.03 18.21
CA VAL A 85 -11.09 8.03 17.13
C VAL A 85 -9.70 8.20 16.53
N ALA A 86 -8.68 8.42 17.37
CA ALA A 86 -7.33 8.71 16.92
C ALA A 86 -6.72 7.53 16.12
N ILE A 87 -6.83 6.29 16.64
CA ILE A 87 -6.29 5.11 15.96
C ILE A 87 -6.99 4.87 14.61
N ARG A 88 -8.33 5.06 14.53
CA ARG A 88 -9.04 4.98 13.25
C ARG A 88 -8.55 6.03 12.25
N GLY A 89 -8.26 7.24 12.71
CA GLY A 89 -7.69 8.30 11.88
C GLY A 89 -6.31 7.92 11.33
N LEU A 90 -5.45 7.33 12.17
CA LEU A 90 -4.13 6.87 11.77
C LEU A 90 -4.19 5.73 10.75
N ILE A 91 -5.08 4.75 10.96
CA ILE A 91 -5.28 3.63 10.02
C ILE A 91 -5.69 4.18 8.64
N ARG A 92 -6.71 5.05 8.58
CA ARG A 92 -7.16 5.66 7.33
C ARG A 92 -6.06 6.44 6.62
N ARG A 93 -5.30 7.24 7.38
CA ARG A 93 -4.16 7.97 6.82
C ARG A 93 -3.15 7.02 6.18
N ARG A 94 -2.83 5.91 6.87
CA ARG A 94 -1.87 4.93 6.36
C ARG A 94 -2.38 4.21 5.10
N GLU A 95 -3.66 3.87 5.06
CA GLU A 95 -4.33 3.31 3.88
C GLU A 95 -4.21 4.27 2.69
N THR A 96 -4.53 5.55 2.88
CA THR A 96 -4.39 6.58 1.84
C THR A 96 -2.93 6.77 1.37
N GLU A 97 -1.96 6.77 2.29
CA GLU A 97 -0.54 6.84 1.93
C GLU A 97 -0.09 5.62 1.10
N SER A 98 -0.59 4.42 1.43
CA SER A 98 -0.33 3.20 0.67
C SER A 98 -0.98 3.23 -0.71
N GLU A 99 -2.22 3.71 -0.82
CA GLU A 99 -2.92 3.89 -2.11
C GLU A 99 -2.17 4.88 -3.02
N LEU A 100 -1.72 6.01 -2.47
CA LEU A 100 -0.94 7.00 -3.22
C LEU A 100 0.38 6.40 -3.73
N LEU A 101 1.09 5.65 -2.88
CA LEU A 101 2.34 5.00 -3.27
C LEU A 101 2.12 3.95 -4.38
N ALA A 102 1.03 3.19 -4.31
CA ALA A 102 0.66 2.24 -5.35
C ALA A 102 0.38 2.95 -6.69
N ALA A 103 -0.34 4.07 -6.66
CA ALA A 103 -0.59 4.87 -7.86
C ALA A 103 0.72 5.43 -8.47
N THR A 104 1.63 5.95 -7.64
CA THR A 104 2.95 6.40 -8.10
C THR A 104 3.78 5.25 -8.69
N ALA A 105 3.71 4.05 -8.11
CA ALA A 105 4.41 2.88 -8.65
C ALA A 105 3.90 2.50 -10.05
N GLU A 106 2.60 2.61 -10.30
CA GLU A 106 1.99 2.35 -11.61
C GLU A 106 2.46 3.37 -12.67
N GLU A 107 2.49 4.66 -12.31
CA GLU A 107 3.04 5.71 -13.19
C GLU A 107 4.51 5.45 -13.53
N MET A 108 5.30 5.02 -12.54
CA MET A 108 6.71 4.66 -12.74
C MET A 108 6.88 3.40 -13.60
N ALA A 109 6.00 2.41 -13.45
CA ALA A 109 6.01 1.18 -14.25
C ALA A 109 5.77 1.51 -15.73
N SER A 110 4.78 2.35 -16.03
CA SER A 110 4.52 2.83 -17.39
C SER A 110 5.74 3.51 -18.02
N ALA A 111 6.43 4.37 -17.26
CA ALA A 111 7.65 5.03 -17.73
C ALA A 111 8.81 4.04 -17.94
N PHE A 112 8.94 3.05 -17.05
CA PHE A 112 9.95 2.01 -17.14
C PHE A 112 9.76 1.11 -18.37
N GLU A 113 8.53 0.66 -18.63
CA GLU A 113 8.18 -0.11 -19.83
C GLU A 113 8.47 0.67 -21.12
N ALA A 114 8.07 1.94 -21.18
CA ALA A 114 8.39 2.81 -22.31
C ALA A 114 9.90 2.98 -22.53
N GLY A 115 10.69 2.98 -21.45
CA GLY A 115 12.16 2.98 -21.52
C GLY A 115 12.73 1.69 -22.09
N LEU A 116 12.28 0.53 -21.60
CA LEU A 116 12.69 -0.78 -22.09
C LEU A 116 12.41 -0.96 -23.58
N LEU A 117 11.26 -0.50 -24.07
CA LEU A 117 10.91 -0.57 -25.49
C LEU A 117 11.81 0.30 -26.38
N ARG A 118 12.37 1.40 -25.86
CA ARG A 118 13.32 2.24 -26.59
C ARG A 118 14.72 1.63 -26.65
N GLU A 119 15.17 0.99 -25.57
CA GLU A 119 16.53 0.43 -25.49
C GLU A 119 16.67 -0.90 -26.24
N GLU A 120 15.64 -1.75 -26.22
CA GLU A 120 15.63 -3.02 -26.95
C GLU A 120 14.36 -3.15 -27.82
N PRO A 121 14.36 -2.56 -29.04
CA PRO A 121 13.23 -2.67 -29.95
C PRO A 121 12.86 -4.11 -30.31
N SER A 122 13.78 -5.06 -30.18
CA SER A 122 13.52 -6.49 -30.37
C SER A 122 12.55 -7.08 -29.33
N ARG A 123 12.30 -6.41 -28.19
CA ARG A 123 11.24 -6.82 -27.24
C ARG A 123 9.83 -6.51 -27.73
N LEU A 124 9.67 -5.70 -28.78
CA LEU A 124 8.38 -5.48 -29.46
C LEU A 124 7.98 -6.68 -30.33
N VAL A 125 8.93 -7.56 -30.66
CA VAL A 125 8.73 -8.66 -31.59
C VAL A 125 8.97 -9.98 -30.87
N GLU A 126 7.88 -10.64 -30.52
CA GLU A 126 7.90 -12.00 -30.00
C GLU A 126 7.76 -12.99 -31.16
N VAL A 127 8.64 -13.99 -31.23
CA VAL A 127 8.54 -15.07 -32.22
C VAL A 127 8.01 -16.32 -31.53
N ALA A 128 6.71 -16.56 -31.65
CA ALA A 128 6.09 -17.83 -31.26
C ALA A 128 6.26 -18.85 -32.40
N SER A 129 6.82 -20.02 -32.11
CA SER A 129 7.04 -21.08 -33.09
C SER A 129 6.39 -22.38 -32.65
N GLY A 130 5.64 -23.00 -33.55
CA GLY A 130 4.88 -24.23 -33.28
C GLY A 130 3.46 -23.96 -32.79
N GLU A 131 2.57 -24.89 -33.12
CA GLU A 131 1.12 -24.73 -32.98
C GLU A 131 0.68 -24.35 -31.55
N GLY A 132 1.20 -25.04 -30.53
CA GLY A 132 0.82 -24.78 -29.13
C GLY A 132 1.27 -23.41 -28.61
N ALA A 133 2.46 -22.95 -28.99
CA ALA A 133 2.96 -21.63 -28.59
C ALA A 133 2.17 -20.51 -29.27
N ILE A 134 1.84 -20.70 -30.55
CA ILE A 134 0.99 -19.77 -31.32
C ILE A 134 -0.41 -19.69 -30.71
N ALA A 135 -1.02 -20.84 -30.40
CA ALA A 135 -2.36 -20.90 -29.79
C ALA A 135 -2.40 -20.20 -28.43
N ALA A 136 -1.47 -20.52 -27.53
CA ALA A 136 -1.37 -19.86 -26.23
C ALA A 136 -1.19 -18.35 -26.35
N ARG A 137 -0.39 -17.89 -27.33
CA ARG A 137 -0.17 -16.46 -27.53
C ARG A 137 -1.40 -15.75 -28.07
N LEU A 138 -2.11 -16.38 -29.01
CA LEU A 138 -3.39 -15.87 -29.53
C LEU A 138 -4.44 -15.80 -28.41
N GLU A 139 -4.56 -16.83 -27.57
CA GLU A 139 -5.48 -16.83 -26.42
C GLU A 139 -5.21 -15.67 -25.46
N GLU A 140 -3.94 -15.45 -25.12
CA GLU A 140 -3.55 -14.35 -24.24
C GLU A 140 -3.82 -12.98 -24.87
N MET A 141 -3.59 -12.84 -26.18
CA MET A 141 -3.89 -11.62 -26.93
C MET A 141 -5.40 -11.35 -26.99
N TYR A 142 -6.23 -12.36 -27.22
CA TYR A 142 -7.69 -12.24 -27.17
C TYR A 142 -8.19 -11.88 -25.77
N ALA A 143 -7.62 -12.49 -24.73
CA ALA A 143 -8.04 -12.26 -23.35
C ALA A 143 -7.72 -10.83 -22.85
N ARG A 144 -6.69 -10.19 -23.40
CA ARG A 144 -6.26 -8.84 -23.01
C ARG A 144 -6.72 -7.72 -23.95
N ALA A 145 -7.39 -8.05 -25.05
CA ALA A 145 -7.83 -7.04 -26.01
C ALA A 145 -8.96 -6.18 -25.42
N GLU A 146 -8.73 -4.87 -25.33
CA GLU A 146 -9.73 -3.92 -24.82
C GLU A 146 -10.65 -3.36 -25.93
N TYR A 147 -10.22 -3.41 -27.19
CA TYR A 147 -10.92 -2.78 -28.32
C TYR A 147 -11.23 -3.75 -29.47
N GLU A 148 -10.24 -4.13 -30.27
CA GLU A 148 -10.44 -4.95 -31.46
C GLU A 148 -9.21 -5.85 -31.72
N VAL A 149 -9.45 -7.04 -32.28
CA VAL A 149 -8.41 -7.95 -32.78
C VAL A 149 -8.69 -8.29 -34.24
N CYS A 150 -7.76 -7.95 -35.13
CA CYS A 150 -7.81 -8.30 -36.55
C CYS A 150 -6.84 -9.44 -36.85
N LEU A 151 -7.34 -10.56 -37.34
CA LEU A 151 -6.54 -11.74 -37.70
C LEU A 151 -6.66 -12.03 -39.20
N PHE A 152 -5.52 -12.30 -39.83
CA PHE A 152 -5.48 -12.93 -41.15
C PHE A 152 -4.98 -14.37 -40.98
N ASP A 153 -5.77 -15.34 -41.42
CA ASP A 153 -5.43 -16.77 -41.36
C ASP A 153 -5.31 -17.36 -42.77
N THR A 154 -4.42 -18.35 -42.93
CA THR A 154 -4.32 -19.15 -44.16
C THR A 154 -4.98 -20.49 -43.91
N PRO A 155 -6.21 -20.70 -44.40
CA PRO A 155 -6.98 -21.78 -43.84
C PRO A 155 -6.81 -23.11 -44.57
N PRO A 156 -6.74 -24.24 -43.84
CA PRO A 156 -6.72 -25.57 -44.45
C PRO A 156 -8.08 -26.00 -45.02
N TYR A 157 -9.15 -25.22 -44.78
CA TYR A 157 -10.50 -25.49 -45.29
C TYR A 157 -10.75 -24.89 -46.68
N LEU A 158 -9.89 -24.00 -47.15
CA LEU A 158 -9.86 -23.62 -48.55
C LEU A 158 -8.95 -24.63 -49.25
N GLY A 159 -9.54 -25.53 -50.05
CA GLY A 159 -8.76 -26.43 -50.91
C GLY A 159 -7.74 -25.64 -51.75
N ARG A 160 -6.73 -26.31 -52.32
CA ARG A 160 -5.65 -25.66 -53.09
C ARG A 160 -6.21 -24.54 -53.98
N VAL A 161 -5.66 -23.33 -53.81
CA VAL A 161 -6.04 -22.08 -54.50
C VAL A 161 -5.99 -22.20 -56.03
N SER A 162 -5.48 -23.29 -56.60
CA SER A 162 -5.57 -23.61 -58.02
C SER A 162 -6.99 -23.84 -58.55
N ASP A 163 -8.01 -23.99 -57.68
CA ASP A 163 -9.41 -24.24 -58.08
C ASP A 163 -10.39 -23.10 -57.77
N VAL A 164 -9.93 -21.98 -57.22
CA VAL A 164 -10.83 -20.88 -56.83
C VAL A 164 -10.81 -19.79 -57.90
N ASP A 165 -11.78 -19.83 -58.81
CA ASP A 165 -12.03 -18.78 -59.79
C ASP A 165 -12.66 -17.57 -59.08
N LEU A 166 -11.82 -16.60 -58.69
CA LEU A 166 -12.25 -15.36 -58.06
C LEU A 166 -12.62 -14.35 -59.15
N GLU A 167 -13.89 -14.34 -59.57
CA GLU A 167 -14.45 -13.21 -60.31
C GLU A 167 -14.51 -11.99 -59.39
N VAL A 168 -13.55 -11.08 -59.57
CA VAL A 168 -13.56 -9.75 -58.95
C VAL A 168 -14.42 -8.83 -59.82
N ARG A 169 -15.45 -8.23 -59.22
CA ARG A 169 -16.35 -7.27 -59.87
C ARG A 169 -16.04 -5.84 -59.44
#